data_AF-A0AAW7XGA9-F1
#
_entry.id   AF-A0AAW7XGA9-F1
#
_cell.length_a   1.000
_cell.length_b   1.000
_cell.length_c   1.000
_cell.angle_alpha   90.00
_cell.angle_beta   90.00
_cell.angle_gamma   90.00
#
_symmetry.space_group_name_H-M   'P 1'
#
loop_
_entity.id
_entity.type
_entity.pdbx_description
1 polymer ?
#
loop_
_entity_poly.entity_id
_entity_poly.type
_entity_poly.pdbx_seq_one_letter_code
_entity_poly.pdbx_strand_id
1 'polypeptide(L)'
;MFDIGFAELLVIAAVALVVLGPEKLPTAVRTLGLWVGRAKRTIGGIQREISEELRMEELRRTSAIEKEKLDKELNEMRQPFSDASNDIQTATKVPEHTKATPEPPSEQSEKSNG
;
A
#
# COMPACT_ATOMS: atom_id res chain seq x y z
N MET A 1 -25.86 26.30 -14.76
CA MET A 1 -26.08 27.67 -15.24
C MET A 1 -25.11 28.61 -14.54
N PHE A 2 -23.84 28.53 -14.91
CA PHE A 2 -22.78 29.44 -14.47
C PHE A 2 -21.78 29.54 -15.62
N ASP A 3 -22.23 30.06 -16.76
CA ASP A 3 -21.35 30.45 -17.86
C ASP A 3 -20.74 31.80 -17.51
N ILE A 4 -19.76 31.79 -16.59
CA ILE A 4 -18.89 32.95 -16.39
C ILE A 4 -17.81 32.87 -17.46
N GLY A 5 -18.03 33.57 -18.56
CA GLY A 5 -17.04 33.79 -19.59
C GLY A 5 -16.13 34.97 -19.25
N PHE A 6 -15.19 35.23 -20.16
CA PHE A 6 -14.27 36.35 -20.04
C PHE A 6 -14.99 37.71 -20.08
N ALA A 7 -16.06 37.81 -20.86
CA ALA A 7 -16.85 39.03 -21.00
C ALA A 7 -17.56 39.39 -19.68
N GLU A 8 -18.17 38.42 -19.01
CA GLU A 8 -18.84 38.59 -17.72
C GLU A 8 -17.84 39.03 -16.64
N LEU A 9 -16.65 38.43 -16.62
CA LEU A 9 -15.57 38.83 -15.72
C LEU A 9 -15.14 40.29 -15.93
N LEU A 10 -15.03 40.73 -17.18
CA LEU A 10 -14.73 42.13 -17.51
C LEU A 10 -15.82 43.09 -17.03
N VAL A 11 -17.10 42.73 -17.20
CA VAL A 11 -18.22 43.56 -16.73
C VAL A 11 -18.19 43.67 -15.21
N ILE A 12 -17.97 42.57 -14.49
CA ILE A 12 -17.86 42.58 -13.03
C ILE A 12 -16.66 43.44 -12.59
N ALA A 13 -15.51 43.31 -13.26
CA ALA A 13 -14.33 44.13 -12.98
C ALA A 13 -14.61 45.62 -13.21
N ALA A 14 -15.29 45.98 -14.30
CA ALA A 14 -15.68 47.36 -14.58
C ALA A 14 -16.61 47.92 -13.50
N VAL A 15 -17.63 47.16 -13.09
CA VAL A 15 -18.54 47.56 -12.00
C VAL A 15 -17.77 47.72 -10.68
N ALA A 16 -16.87 46.79 -10.35
CA ALA A 16 -16.03 46.88 -9.16
C ALA A 16 -15.13 48.13 -9.18
N LEU A 17 -14.57 48.49 -10.33
CA LEU A 17 -13.79 49.72 -10.51
C LEU A 17 -14.63 50.98 -10.31
N VAL A 18 -15.88 51.00 -10.76
CA VAL A 18 -16.77 52.16 -10.59
C VAL A 18 -17.23 52.31 -9.13
N VAL A 19 -17.63 51.21 -8.49
CA VAL A 19 -18.18 51.24 -7.12
C VAL A 19 -17.09 51.48 -6.08
N LEU A 20 -15.98 50.75 -6.18
CA LEU A 20 -14.91 50.80 -5.20
C LEU A 20 -13.84 51.84 -5.57
N GLY A 21 -13.66 52.11 -6.86
CA GLY A 21 -12.60 52.95 -7.40
C GLY A 21 -11.37 52.14 -7.83
N PRO A 22 -10.65 52.57 -8.89
CA PRO A 22 -9.44 51.89 -9.38
C PRO A 22 -8.30 51.86 -8.36
N GLU A 23 -8.23 52.82 -7.45
CA GLU A 23 -7.19 52.88 -6.42
C GLU A 23 -7.44 51.92 -5.25
N LYS A 24 -8.71 51.63 -4.96
CA LYS A 24 -9.13 50.84 -3.80
C LYS A 24 -9.29 49.35 -4.12
N LEU A 25 -9.63 48.99 -5.36
CA LEU A 25 -9.68 47.60 -5.83
C LEU A 25 -8.39 46.81 -5.57
N PRO A 26 -7.18 47.27 -5.97
CA PRO A 26 -5.95 46.54 -5.72
C PRO A 26 -5.66 46.38 -4.22
N THR A 27 -6.05 47.37 -3.42
CA THR A 27 -5.94 47.30 -1.95
C THR A 27 -6.87 46.23 -1.38
N ALA A 28 -8.12 46.18 -1.83
CA ALA A 28 -9.10 45.17 -1.40
C ALA A 28 -8.68 43.74 -1.78
N VAL A 29 -8.21 43.52 -3.01
CA VAL A 29 -7.70 42.22 -3.46
C VAL A 29 -6.47 41.80 -2.65
N ARG A 30 -5.55 42.72 -2.34
CA ARG A 30 -4.41 42.45 -1.47
C ARG A 30 -4.86 42.04 -0.07
N THR A 31 -5.78 42.77 0.54
CA THR A 31 -6.29 42.44 1.88
C THR A 31 -7.00 41.09 1.89
N LEU A 32 -7.93 40.86 0.98
CA LEU A 32 -8.63 39.57 0.84
C LEU A 32 -7.63 38.43 0.58
N GLY A 33 -6.66 38.65 -0.30
CA GLY A 33 -5.61 37.69 -0.62
C GLY A 33 -4.73 37.35 0.57
N LEU A 34 -4.38 38.33 1.40
CA LEU A 34 -3.63 38.11 2.65
C LEU A 34 -4.45 37.27 3.65
N TRP A 35 -5.75 37.56 3.79
CA TRP A 35 -6.64 36.83 4.69
C TRP A 35 -6.85 35.39 4.24
N VAL A 36 -7.15 35.17 2.96
CA VAL A 36 -7.28 33.85 2.36
C VAL A 36 -5.95 33.10 2.42
N GLY A 37 -4.83 33.76 2.13
CA GLY A 37 -3.50 33.17 2.20
C GLY A 37 -3.12 32.74 3.61
N ARG A 38 -3.46 33.55 4.63
CA ARG A 38 -3.25 33.22 6.04
C ARG A 38 -4.13 32.05 6.46
N ALA A 39 -5.42 32.04 6.11
CA ALA A 39 -6.32 30.93 6.38
C ALA A 39 -5.82 29.62 5.72
N LYS A 40 -5.43 29.68 4.44
CA LYS A 40 -4.86 28.54 3.70
C LYS A 40 -3.60 28.01 4.39
N ARG A 41 -2.74 28.88 4.92
CA ARG A 41 -1.51 28.48 5.60
C ARG A 41 -1.78 27.85 6.97
N THR A 42 -2.79 28.34 7.70
CA THR A 42 -3.25 27.71 8.94
C THR A 42 -3.84 26.33 8.67
N ILE A 43 -4.71 26.18 7.66
CA ILE A 43 -5.27 24.88 7.25
C ILE A 43 -4.16 23.92 6.80
N GLY A 44 -3.17 24.41 6.04
CA GLY A 44 -2.03 23.61 5.62
C GLY A 44 -1.08 23.21 6.77
N GLY A 45 -1.00 24.03 7.83
CA GLY A 45 -0.27 23.70 9.06
C GLY A 45 -0.97 22.60 9.86
N ILE A 46 -2.28 22.73 10.03
CA ILE A 46 -3.13 21.71 10.66
C ILE A 46 -3.07 20.40 9.87
N GLN A 47 -3.16 20.44 8.54
CA GLN A 47 -2.96 19.25 7.70
C GLN A 47 -1.58 18.62 7.87
N ARG A 48 -0.52 19.40 8.14
CA ARG A 48 0.83 18.86 8.38
C ARG A 48 0.95 18.20 9.75
N GLU A 49 0.38 18.80 10.79
CA GLU A 49 0.32 18.20 12.14
C GLU A 49 -0.56 16.95 12.14
N ILE A 50 -1.73 17.04 11.51
CA ILE A 50 -2.64 15.90 11.32
C ILE A 50 -1.99 14.84 10.42
N SER A 51 -1.21 15.20 9.40
CA SER A 51 -0.51 14.20 8.57
C SER A 51 0.61 13.50 9.33
N GLU A 52 1.23 14.14 10.33
CA GLU A 52 2.21 13.46 11.20
C GLU A 52 1.51 12.44 12.12
N GLU A 53 0.34 12.78 12.68
CA GLU A 53 -0.41 11.88 13.57
C GLU A 53 -1.25 10.82 12.82
N LEU A 54 -1.98 11.21 11.76
CA LEU A 54 -2.78 10.28 10.94
C LEU A 54 -1.93 9.41 10.02
N ARG A 55 -0.71 9.80 9.64
CA ARG A 55 0.16 8.86 8.89
C ARG A 55 0.50 7.63 9.73
N MET A 56 0.57 7.74 11.06
CA MET A 56 0.76 6.59 11.92
C MET A 56 -0.50 5.70 12.04
N GLU A 57 -1.69 6.28 11.93
CA GLU A 57 -2.96 5.55 12.14
C GLU A 57 -3.59 5.03 10.84
N GLU A 58 -3.46 5.77 9.74
CA GLU A 58 -3.95 5.41 8.41
C GLU A 58 -3.05 4.35 7.76
N LEU A 59 -1.72 4.42 7.93
CA LEU A 59 -0.82 3.33 7.52
C LEU A 59 -1.11 2.04 8.31
N ARG A 60 -1.45 2.14 9.60
CA ARG A 60 -1.81 0.96 10.42
C ARG A 60 -3.11 0.33 9.99
N ARG A 61 -4.15 1.13 9.68
CA ARG A 61 -5.43 0.59 9.20
C ARG A 61 -5.30 -0.03 7.82
N THR A 62 -4.63 0.62 6.88
CA THR A 62 -4.43 0.07 5.53
C THR A 62 -3.58 -1.20 5.58
N SER A 63 -2.50 -1.22 6.38
CA SER A 63 -1.67 -2.41 6.56
C SER A 63 -2.39 -3.56 7.28
N ALA A 64 -3.27 -3.27 8.23
CA ALA A 64 -4.04 -4.29 8.94
C ALA A 64 -5.07 -4.96 8.01
N ILE A 65 -5.76 -4.18 7.19
CA ILE A 65 -6.72 -4.70 6.20
C ILE A 65 -6.00 -5.52 5.13
N GLU A 66 -4.81 -5.09 4.71
CA GLU A 66 -4.01 -5.80 3.72
C GLU A 66 -3.43 -7.11 4.28
N LYS A 67 -2.95 -7.12 5.53
CA LYS A 67 -2.50 -8.34 6.22
C LYS A 67 -3.63 -9.35 6.39
N GLU A 68 -4.81 -8.92 6.81
CA GLU A 68 -5.95 -9.84 6.99
C GLU A 68 -6.38 -10.50 5.66
N LYS A 69 -6.35 -9.73 4.56
CA LYS A 69 -6.62 -10.27 3.22
C LYS A 69 -5.53 -11.25 2.78
N LEU A 70 -4.27 -10.89 2.99
CA LEU A 70 -3.14 -11.71 2.61
C LEU A 70 -3.08 -13.01 3.42
N ASP A 71 -3.37 -12.95 4.73
CA ASP A 71 -3.44 -14.12 5.60
C ASP A 71 -4.59 -15.07 5.19
N LYS A 72 -5.73 -14.52 4.77
CA LYS A 72 -6.83 -15.34 4.20
C LYS A 72 -6.40 -16.02 2.91
N GLU A 73 -5.80 -15.29 1.98
CA GLU A 73 -5.37 -15.82 0.68
C GLU A 73 -4.27 -16.89 0.84
N LEU A 74 -3.31 -16.65 1.75
CA LEU A 74 -2.28 -17.62 2.11
C LEU A 74 -2.89 -18.89 2.75
N ASN A 75 -3.88 -18.74 3.62
CA ASN A 75 -4.52 -19.88 4.25
C ASN A 75 -5.40 -20.68 3.26
N GLU A 76 -6.08 -20.00 2.33
CA GLU A 76 -6.82 -20.61 1.22
C GLU A 76 -5.90 -21.31 0.22
N MET A 77 -4.69 -20.80 -0.04
CA MET A 77 -3.68 -21.50 -0.85
C MET A 77 -3.03 -22.68 -0.10
N ARG A 78 -2.94 -22.59 1.23
CA ARG A 78 -2.30 -23.63 2.06
C ARG A 78 -3.14 -24.89 2.18
N GLN A 79 -4.47 -24.81 2.14
CA GLN A 79 -5.35 -26.00 2.15
C GLN A 79 -5.15 -26.93 0.92
N PRO A 80 -5.26 -26.46 -0.33
CA PRO A 80 -5.03 -27.31 -1.50
C PRO A 80 -3.57 -27.76 -1.61
N PHE A 81 -2.61 -26.95 -1.11
CA PHE A 81 -1.20 -27.34 -1.10
C PHE A 81 -0.91 -28.39 -0.02
N SER A 82 -1.51 -28.30 1.17
CA SER A 82 -1.35 -29.33 2.21
C SER A 82 -1.96 -30.65 1.77
N ASP A 83 -3.15 -30.62 1.17
CA ASP A 83 -3.82 -31.81 0.68
C ASP A 83 -3.05 -32.46 -0.46
N ALA A 84 -2.56 -31.67 -1.43
CA ALA A 84 -1.69 -32.16 -2.50
C ALA A 84 -0.35 -32.71 -1.97
N SER A 85 0.26 -32.07 -0.96
CA SER A 85 1.52 -32.53 -0.37
C SER A 85 1.38 -33.79 0.48
N ASN A 86 0.20 -34.00 1.09
CA ASN A 86 -0.14 -35.22 1.79
C ASN A 86 -0.39 -36.37 0.81
N ASP A 87 -1.01 -36.09 -0.34
CA ASP A 87 -1.28 -37.07 -1.40
C ASP A 87 0.01 -37.51 -2.14
N ILE A 88 0.99 -36.62 -2.26
CA ILE A 88 2.33 -36.95 -2.79
C ILE A 88 3.16 -37.76 -1.78
N GLN A 89 2.99 -37.54 -0.47
CA GLN A 89 3.64 -38.36 0.56
C GLN A 89 3.04 -39.76 0.69
N THR A 90 1.73 -39.94 0.45
CA THR A 90 1.10 -41.26 0.40
C THR A 90 1.42 -42.03 -0.88
N ALA A 91 1.56 -41.36 -2.02
CA ALA A 91 1.95 -41.98 -3.29
C ALA A 91 3.42 -42.50 -3.33
N THR A 92 4.27 -42.09 -2.37
CA THR A 92 5.67 -42.55 -2.28
C THR A 92 5.82 -43.84 -1.46
N LYS A 93 4.74 -44.44 -0.93
CA LYS A 93 4.84 -45.53 0.06
C LYS A 93 4.23 -46.86 -0.40
N VAL A 94 4.95 -47.66 -1.20
CA VAL A 94 4.77 -49.13 -1.34
C VAL A 94 6.08 -49.79 -1.85
N PRO A 95 6.45 -51.04 -1.50
CA PRO A 95 6.76 -51.60 -0.19
C PRO A 95 8.15 -52.28 -0.18
N GLU A 96 8.96 -52.15 0.86
CA GLU A 96 10.16 -52.98 1.01
C GLU A 96 10.02 -53.90 2.23
N HIS A 97 9.51 -55.10 1.96
CA HIS A 97 9.52 -56.22 2.89
C HIS A 97 10.50 -57.25 2.33
N THR A 98 11.71 -57.36 2.91
CA THR A 98 12.52 -58.58 3.08
C THR A 98 13.74 -58.21 3.96
N LYS A 99 13.69 -58.34 5.28
CA LYS A 99 13.99 -59.52 6.14
C LYS A 99 15.50 -59.68 6.49
N ALA A 100 15.79 -59.39 7.77
CA ALA A 100 16.71 -60.06 8.71
C ALA A 100 18.26 -60.08 8.49
N THR A 101 18.94 -59.37 9.40
CA THR A 101 20.27 -59.60 10.07
C THR A 101 20.48 -61.09 10.45
N PRO A 102 21.69 -61.72 10.64
CA PRO A 102 22.99 -61.20 11.15
C PRO A 102 24.33 -61.76 10.54
N GLU A 103 25.44 -61.12 10.95
CA GLU A 103 26.83 -61.62 11.17
C GLU A 103 27.86 -61.91 10.04
N PRO A 104 29.17 -61.65 10.32
CA PRO A 104 30.31 -61.73 9.37
C PRO A 104 31.00 -63.11 9.37
N PRO A 105 31.81 -63.42 8.35
CA PRO A 105 33.22 -63.69 8.62
C PRO A 105 34.19 -63.19 7.54
N SER A 106 35.35 -62.75 8.02
CA SER A 106 36.64 -62.71 7.34
C SER A 106 36.90 -63.90 6.41
N GLU A 107 37.41 -63.67 5.20
CA GLU A 107 38.75 -64.09 4.75
C GLU A 107 38.98 -63.91 3.24
N GLN A 108 40.23 -63.54 2.95
CA GLN A 108 41.02 -63.89 1.76
C GLN A 108 40.85 -63.13 0.43
N SER A 109 42.01 -62.56 0.05
CA SER A 109 42.62 -62.49 -1.29
C SER A 109 41.77 -61.90 -2.43
N GLU A 110 42.23 -60.88 -3.14
CA GLU A 110 43.30 -61.05 -4.12
C GLU A 110 43.93 -59.71 -4.49
N LYS A 111 45.25 -59.75 -4.64
CA LYS A 111 46.03 -58.80 -5.45
C LYS A 111 45.47 -58.75 -6.88
N SER A 112 45.40 -57.58 -7.49
CA SER A 112 45.72 -57.32 -8.93
C SER A 112 45.28 -55.88 -9.25
N ASN A 113 46.16 -54.88 -9.26
CA ASN A 113 47.07 -54.48 -10.34
C ASN A 113 46.57 -53.16 -10.99
N GLY A 114 47.46 -52.16 -11.06
CA GLY A 114 47.21 -50.84 -11.64
C GLY A 114 48.06 -49.76 -10.99
#